data_AF-A0A1R2CM61-F1
#
_entry.id   AF-A0A1R2CM61-F1
#
_cell.length_a   1.000
_cell.length_b   1.000
_cell.length_c   1.000
_cell.angle_alpha   90.00
_cell.angle_beta   90.00
_cell.angle_gamma   90.00
#
_symmetry.space_group_name_H-M   'P 1'
#
loop_
_entity.id
_entity.type
_entity.pdbx_description
1 polymer ?
#
loop_
_entity_poly.entity_id
_entity_poly.type
_entity_poly.pdbx_seq_one_letter_code
_entity_poly.pdbx_strand_id
1 'polypeptide(L)'
;MDRPARKNGFSRPFHPYQITSWFIQFFNIIGFFFTTIPCLNSNMRISIGIIYSIFQISTIYFGYKLASSIPTDEIVIIFLTSTDKELIKKLEENPDKYCSFCKSPVKRTSKHCSRCNRCTNNFDHHCKWVNNCIGETNYKTFVILISVCMFLELIICVVCGNNFVESFVSNEVVRRQIEDYYSKDVFVLFQVIQAVMMLEGILFTFLLGYLVGLHLYLRFKGMTTYEYILSKRADTKIIYKEKRFDTTTLNNNSYLNNHIKETQAHCHDLRKSNQRLKTSSRI
;
A
#
# COMPACT_ATOMS: atom_id res chain seq x y z
N MET A 1 -0.59 -23.78 -21.31
CA MET A 1 -1.98 -23.81 -20.81
C MET A 1 -2.38 -22.39 -20.47
N ASP A 2 -3.29 -21.80 -21.23
CA ASP A 2 -3.79 -20.45 -20.93
C ASP A 2 -4.64 -20.50 -19.66
N ARG A 3 -4.18 -19.83 -18.61
CA ARG A 3 -4.92 -19.71 -17.36
C ARG A 3 -6.24 -18.96 -17.61
N PRO A 4 -7.38 -19.41 -17.06
CA PRO A 4 -8.64 -18.69 -17.24
C PRO A 4 -8.61 -17.30 -16.58
N ALA A 5 -9.39 -16.36 -17.12
CA ALA A 5 -9.60 -15.06 -16.51
C ALA A 5 -10.26 -15.21 -15.13
N ARG A 6 -9.71 -14.55 -14.11
CA ARG A 6 -10.30 -14.54 -12.77
C ARG A 6 -11.54 -13.65 -12.80
N LYS A 7 -12.65 -14.11 -12.22
CA LYS A 7 -13.91 -13.33 -12.17
C LYS A 7 -13.80 -12.15 -11.21
N ASN A 8 -13.31 -12.40 -10.00
CA ASN A 8 -13.22 -11.41 -8.93
C ASN A 8 -12.17 -11.84 -7.88
N GLY A 9 -12.11 -11.14 -6.74
CA GLY A 9 -11.17 -11.39 -5.65
C GLY A 9 -11.36 -12.71 -4.91
N PHE A 10 -12.49 -13.40 -5.10
CA PHE A 10 -12.73 -14.74 -4.53
C PHE A 10 -12.33 -15.88 -5.48
N SER A 11 -11.90 -15.56 -6.70
CA SER A 11 -11.36 -16.56 -7.62
C SER A 11 -9.98 -17.03 -7.16
N ARG A 12 -9.75 -18.34 -7.08
CA ARG A 12 -8.45 -18.93 -6.69
C ARG A 12 -7.33 -18.56 -7.69
N PRO A 13 -6.06 -18.52 -7.25
CA PRO A 13 -5.59 -18.68 -5.86
C PRO A 13 -5.88 -17.43 -5.01
N PHE A 14 -6.09 -17.65 -3.71
CA PHE A 14 -6.18 -16.56 -2.74
C PHE A 14 -4.80 -15.97 -2.50
N HIS A 15 -4.72 -14.64 -2.38
CA HIS A 15 -3.48 -13.98 -2.02
C HIS A 15 -3.29 -14.04 -0.50
N PRO A 16 -2.08 -14.33 0.03
CA PRO A 16 -1.85 -14.40 1.48
C PRO A 16 -2.37 -13.18 2.24
N TYR A 17 -2.15 -11.96 1.71
CA TYR A 17 -2.64 -10.72 2.33
C TYR A 17 -4.17 -10.67 2.50
N GLN A 18 -4.94 -11.24 1.57
CA GLN A 18 -6.40 -11.33 1.70
C GLN A 18 -6.79 -12.27 2.84
N ILE A 19 -6.07 -13.38 3.01
CA ILE A 19 -6.30 -14.32 4.11
C ILE A 19 -5.91 -13.67 5.44
N THR A 20 -4.72 -13.06 5.49
CA THR A 20 -4.21 -12.33 6.65
C THR A 20 -5.17 -11.25 7.11
N SER A 21 -5.81 -10.50 6.21
CA SER A 21 -6.80 -9.49 6.63
C SER A 21 -7.99 -10.09 7.39
N TRP A 22 -8.44 -11.31 7.06
CA TRP A 22 -9.55 -11.93 7.81
C TRP A 22 -9.12 -12.33 9.23
N PHE A 23 -7.89 -12.83 9.38
CA PHE A 23 -7.35 -13.14 10.70
C PHE A 23 -7.18 -11.88 11.56
N ILE A 24 -6.65 -10.80 10.97
CA ILE A 24 -6.55 -9.49 11.63
C ILE A 24 -7.94 -9.00 12.06
N GLN A 25 -8.93 -9.01 11.17
CA GLN A 25 -10.29 -8.57 11.51
C GLN A 25 -10.92 -9.43 12.61
N PHE A 26 -10.71 -10.74 12.59
CA PHE A 26 -11.21 -11.63 13.64
C PHE A 26 -10.53 -11.33 14.99
N PHE A 27 -9.21 -11.18 15.00
CA PHE A 27 -8.45 -10.77 16.18
C PHE A 27 -8.96 -9.44 16.73
N ASN A 28 -9.13 -8.41 15.88
CA ASN A 28 -9.62 -7.10 16.29
C ASN A 28 -11.03 -7.15 16.86
N ILE A 29 -11.96 -7.91 16.27
CA ILE A 29 -13.31 -8.10 16.82
C ILE A 29 -13.24 -8.72 18.22
N ILE A 30 -12.55 -9.85 18.37
CA ILE A 30 -12.48 -10.56 19.65
C ILE A 30 -11.74 -9.72 20.70
N GLY A 31 -10.57 -9.21 20.35
CA GLY A 31 -9.78 -8.34 21.22
C GLY A 31 -10.57 -7.13 21.68
N PHE A 32 -11.27 -6.44 20.79
CA PHE A 32 -12.00 -5.22 21.14
C PHE A 32 -13.18 -5.50 22.09
N PHE A 33 -14.01 -6.51 21.81
CA PHE A 33 -15.18 -6.78 22.65
C PHE A 33 -14.86 -7.49 23.97
N PHE A 34 -13.86 -8.37 23.99
CA PHE A 34 -13.52 -9.13 25.20
C PHE A 34 -12.47 -8.46 26.06
N THR A 35 -11.62 -7.62 25.48
CA THR A 35 -10.59 -6.92 26.24
C THR A 35 -10.88 -5.42 26.33
N THR A 36 -11.10 -4.71 25.22
CA THR A 36 -11.17 -3.25 25.26
C THR A 36 -12.45 -2.71 25.90
N ILE A 37 -13.62 -3.24 25.51
CA ILE A 37 -14.95 -2.80 25.97
C ILE A 37 -15.15 -2.94 27.50
N PRO A 38 -14.76 -4.06 28.15
CA PRO A 38 -14.93 -4.22 29.60
C PRO A 38 -14.18 -3.19 30.45
N CYS A 39 -13.07 -2.62 29.96
CA CYS A 39 -12.31 -1.59 30.68
C CYS A 39 -12.92 -0.20 30.60
N LEU A 40 -13.93 0.01 29.76
CA LEU A 40 -14.60 1.31 29.63
C LEU A 40 -15.70 1.48 30.67
N ASN A 41 -15.90 2.73 31.11
CA ASN A 41 -17.06 3.12 31.91
C ASN A 41 -18.37 2.90 31.14
N SER A 42 -19.50 2.82 31.85
CA SER A 42 -20.79 2.41 31.27
C SER A 42 -21.23 3.24 30.06
N ASN A 43 -21.04 4.56 30.10
CA ASN A 43 -21.43 5.45 29.00
C ASN A 43 -20.52 5.25 27.78
N MET A 44 -19.19 5.27 27.98
CA MET A 44 -18.22 5.07 26.91
C MET A 44 -18.33 3.68 26.29
N ARG A 45 -18.60 2.65 27.10
CA ARG A 45 -18.78 1.27 26.66
C ARG A 45 -19.85 1.14 25.58
N ILE A 46 -21.02 1.73 25.82
CA ILE A 46 -22.14 1.68 24.88
C ILE A 46 -21.81 2.50 23.63
N SER A 47 -21.38 3.75 23.80
CA SER A 47 -21.11 4.65 22.66
C SER A 47 -19.97 4.14 21.77
N ILE A 48 -18.82 3.79 22.35
CA ILE A 48 -17.65 3.28 21.62
C ILE A 48 -17.95 1.91 21.00
N GLY A 49 -18.66 1.02 21.72
CA GLY A 49 -19.07 -0.27 21.19
C GLY A 49 -19.95 -0.15 19.93
N ILE A 50 -20.93 0.78 19.94
CA ILE A 50 -21.78 1.04 18.76
C ILE A 50 -20.94 1.61 17.60
N ILE A 51 -20.12 2.62 17.86
CA ILE A 51 -19.29 3.26 16.83
C ILE A 51 -18.35 2.23 16.19
N TYR A 52 -17.62 1.46 17.01
CA TYR A 52 -16.75 0.39 16.53
C TYR A 52 -17.50 -0.63 15.68
N SER A 53 -18.68 -1.07 16.13
CA SER A 53 -19.52 -2.03 15.39
C SER A 53 -19.91 -1.49 14.01
N ILE A 54 -20.27 -0.22 13.90
CA ILE A 54 -20.64 0.43 12.63
C ILE A 54 -19.44 0.43 11.67
N PHE A 55 -18.26 0.86 12.13
CA PHE A 55 -17.04 0.87 11.31
C PHE A 55 -16.60 -0.56 10.93
N GLN A 56 -16.73 -1.52 11.84
CA GLN A 56 -16.40 -2.92 11.60
C GLN A 56 -17.31 -3.54 10.54
N ILE A 57 -18.63 -3.36 10.66
CA ILE A 57 -19.63 -3.84 9.69
C ILE A 57 -19.38 -3.17 8.33
N SER A 58 -19.12 -1.86 8.33
CA SER A 58 -18.81 -1.12 7.10
C SER A 58 -17.55 -1.65 6.42
N THR A 59 -16.50 -1.96 7.17
CA THR A 59 -15.25 -2.54 6.66
C THR A 59 -15.50 -3.89 5.99
N ILE A 60 -16.26 -4.78 6.65
CA ILE A 60 -16.62 -6.09 6.11
C ILE A 60 -17.46 -5.93 4.84
N TYR A 61 -18.47 -5.05 4.86
CA TYR A 61 -19.35 -4.80 3.72
C TYR A 61 -18.59 -4.27 2.50
N PHE A 62 -17.80 -3.20 2.66
CA PHE A 62 -17.06 -2.62 1.55
C PHE A 62 -15.92 -3.53 1.08
N GLY A 63 -15.28 -4.26 1.99
CA GLY A 63 -14.29 -5.29 1.66
C GLY A 63 -14.89 -6.40 0.79
N TYR A 64 -16.03 -6.95 1.21
CA TYR A 64 -16.77 -7.94 0.43
C TYR A 64 -17.22 -7.39 -0.93
N LYS A 65 -17.83 -6.20 -0.96
CA LYS A 65 -18.28 -5.55 -2.20
C LYS A 65 -17.13 -5.35 -3.18
N LEU A 66 -15.98 -4.90 -2.70
CA LEU A 66 -14.80 -4.67 -3.53
C LEU A 66 -14.18 -5.98 -4.03
N ALA A 67 -14.05 -6.98 -3.15
CA ALA A 67 -13.54 -8.30 -3.51
C ALA A 67 -14.48 -9.03 -4.49
N SER A 68 -15.79 -8.85 -4.36
CA SER A 68 -16.80 -9.46 -5.25
C SER A 68 -16.95 -8.74 -6.59
N SER A 69 -16.51 -7.49 -6.70
CA SER A 69 -16.66 -6.69 -7.91
C SER A 69 -16.00 -7.33 -9.13
N ILE A 70 -16.59 -7.10 -10.31
CA ILE A 70 -16.09 -7.54 -11.61
C ILE A 70 -15.62 -6.31 -12.39
N PRO A 71 -14.39 -5.82 -12.16
CA PRO A 71 -13.87 -4.62 -12.80
C PRO A 71 -13.31 -4.94 -14.20
N THR A 72 -13.90 -5.90 -14.92
CA THR A 72 -13.50 -6.19 -16.30
C THR A 72 -13.96 -5.05 -17.18
N ASP A 73 -13.13 -4.68 -18.16
CA ASP A 73 -13.53 -3.72 -19.19
C ASP A 73 -14.82 -4.19 -19.89
N GLU A 74 -15.82 -3.31 -19.93
CA GLU A 74 -17.13 -3.62 -20.52
C GLU A 74 -17.03 -3.99 -22.00
N ILE A 75 -16.08 -3.42 -22.75
CA ILE A 75 -15.89 -3.73 -24.17
C ILE A 75 -15.46 -5.19 -24.34
N VAL A 76 -14.65 -5.71 -23.40
CA VAL A 76 -14.28 -7.13 -23.39
C VAL A 76 -15.50 -8.01 -23.12
N ILE A 77 -16.34 -7.61 -22.17
CA ILE A 77 -17.56 -8.37 -21.84
C ILE A 77 -18.48 -8.39 -23.07
N ILE A 78 -18.79 -7.20 -23.63
CA ILE A 78 -19.65 -7.05 -24.81
C ILE A 78 -19.11 -7.87 -25.98
N PHE A 79 -17.81 -7.76 -26.28
CA PHE A 79 -17.19 -8.48 -27.38
C PHE A 79 -17.31 -10.01 -27.24
N LEU A 80 -17.19 -10.53 -26.02
CA LEU A 80 -17.23 -11.98 -25.77
C LEU A 80 -18.65 -12.54 -25.59
N THR A 81 -19.63 -11.73 -25.21
CA THR A 81 -20.97 -12.20 -24.88
C THR A 81 -22.07 -11.72 -25.82
N SER A 82 -21.82 -10.71 -26.65
CA SER A 82 -22.82 -10.19 -27.58
C SER A 82 -23.15 -11.21 -28.67
N THR A 83 -24.42 -11.26 -29.08
CA THR A 83 -24.88 -12.00 -30.26
C THR A 83 -25.02 -11.10 -31.49
N ASP A 84 -24.88 -9.78 -31.31
CA ASP A 84 -24.96 -8.78 -32.38
C ASP A 84 -23.66 -8.78 -33.19
N LYS A 85 -23.74 -9.35 -34.40
CA LYS A 85 -22.61 -9.47 -35.33
C LYS A 85 -22.16 -8.12 -35.88
N GLU A 86 -23.07 -7.16 -36.05
CA GLU A 86 -22.73 -5.84 -36.58
C GLU A 86 -21.93 -5.05 -35.54
N LEU A 87 -22.36 -5.11 -34.27
CA LEU A 87 -21.62 -4.53 -33.16
C LEU A 87 -20.22 -5.14 -33.01
N ILE A 88 -20.11 -6.48 -33.06
CA ILE A 88 -18.82 -7.17 -32.97
C ILE A 88 -17.90 -6.72 -34.11
N LYS A 89 -18.38 -6.75 -35.35
CA LYS A 89 -17.63 -6.32 -36.53
C LYS A 89 -17.13 -4.88 -36.38
N LYS A 90 -17.99 -3.97 -35.90
CA LYS A 90 -17.62 -2.58 -35.66
C LYS A 90 -16.50 -2.43 -34.62
N LEU A 91 -16.54 -3.22 -33.54
CA LEU A 91 -15.49 -3.23 -32.50
C LEU A 91 -14.17 -3.82 -33.02
N GLU A 92 -14.22 -4.76 -33.97
CA GLU A 92 -13.04 -5.36 -34.60
C GLU A 92 -12.38 -4.45 -35.63
N GLU A 93 -13.18 -3.77 -36.46
CA GLU A 93 -12.67 -2.92 -37.55
C GLU A 93 -12.04 -1.63 -37.01
N ASN A 94 -12.61 -1.03 -35.97
CA ASN A 94 -12.16 0.25 -35.43
C ASN A 94 -12.05 0.25 -33.89
N PRO A 95 -11.14 -0.56 -33.29
CA PRO A 95 -10.95 -0.58 -31.85
C PRO A 95 -10.16 0.66 -31.38
N ASP A 96 -10.60 1.30 -30.29
CA ASP A 96 -9.82 2.33 -29.58
C ASP A 96 -8.42 1.83 -29.21
N LYS A 97 -8.38 0.57 -28.78
CA LYS A 97 -7.17 -0.16 -28.42
C LYS A 97 -7.46 -1.65 -28.49
N TYR A 98 -6.44 -2.42 -28.87
CA TYR A 98 -6.54 -3.88 -28.88
C TYR A 98 -5.64 -4.49 -27.79
N CYS A 99 -6.13 -5.51 -27.08
CA CYS A 99 -5.33 -6.27 -26.12
C CYS A 99 -4.92 -7.62 -26.72
N SER A 100 -3.62 -7.81 -26.93
CA SER A 100 -3.07 -9.07 -27.46
C SER A 100 -3.26 -10.28 -26.53
N PHE A 101 -3.32 -10.06 -25.22
CA PHE A 101 -3.52 -11.14 -24.23
C PHE A 101 -4.98 -11.59 -24.16
N CYS A 102 -5.93 -10.65 -24.15
CA CYS A 102 -7.36 -10.98 -24.16
C CYS A 102 -7.87 -11.32 -25.57
N LYS A 103 -7.10 -10.99 -26.62
CA LYS A 103 -7.50 -11.08 -28.03
C LYS A 103 -8.85 -10.38 -28.28
N SER A 104 -8.99 -9.18 -27.74
CA SER A 104 -10.23 -8.40 -27.83
C SER A 104 -9.93 -6.90 -27.93
N PRO A 105 -10.85 -6.14 -28.54
CA PRO A 105 -10.94 -4.69 -28.34
C PRO A 105 -11.07 -4.36 -26.85
N VAL A 106 -10.53 -3.21 -26.46
CA VAL A 106 -10.57 -2.66 -25.10
C VAL A 106 -10.63 -1.14 -25.17
N LYS A 107 -11.08 -0.51 -24.10
CA LYS A 107 -11.00 0.96 -23.97
C LYS A 107 -9.55 1.44 -23.94
N ARG A 108 -9.32 2.68 -24.39
CA ARG A 108 -7.98 3.30 -24.44
C ARG A 108 -7.26 3.30 -23.09
N THR A 109 -7.98 3.57 -22.00
CA THR A 109 -7.46 3.62 -20.62
C THR A 109 -7.28 2.23 -19.99
N SER A 110 -7.77 1.18 -20.63
CA SER A 110 -7.69 -0.19 -20.10
C SER A 110 -6.27 -0.74 -20.10
N LYS A 111 -5.94 -1.51 -19.06
CA LYS A 111 -4.68 -2.25 -18.94
C LYS A 111 -4.97 -3.72 -18.61
N HIS A 112 -4.14 -4.60 -19.15
CA HIS A 112 -4.21 -6.03 -18.87
C HIS A 112 -3.49 -6.34 -17.56
N CYS A 113 -4.20 -6.94 -16.60
CA CYS A 113 -3.61 -7.42 -15.36
C CYS A 113 -3.28 -8.90 -15.50
N SER A 114 -2.00 -9.24 -15.60
CA SER A 114 -1.55 -10.63 -15.73
C SER A 114 -2.01 -11.51 -14.55
N ARG A 115 -2.06 -10.99 -13.32
CA ARG A 115 -2.53 -11.74 -12.14
C ARG A 115 -4.01 -12.13 -12.21
N CYS A 116 -4.84 -11.27 -12.81
CA CYS A 116 -6.26 -11.53 -12.98
C CYS A 116 -6.58 -12.13 -14.36
N ASN A 117 -5.62 -12.12 -15.27
CA ASN A 117 -5.75 -12.47 -16.68
C ASN A 117 -6.98 -11.81 -17.35
N ARG A 118 -7.12 -10.50 -17.17
CA ARG A 118 -8.20 -9.70 -17.77
C ARG A 118 -7.82 -8.23 -17.88
N CYS A 119 -8.51 -7.51 -18.77
CA CYS A 119 -8.40 -6.06 -18.86
C CYS A 119 -9.38 -5.37 -17.91
N THR A 120 -8.91 -4.32 -17.27
CA THR A 120 -9.72 -3.45 -16.41
C THR A 120 -9.66 -2.03 -16.95
N ASN A 121 -10.84 -1.41 -17.11
CA ASN A 121 -10.97 -0.04 -17.58
C ASN A 121 -10.52 0.97 -16.51
N ASN A 122 -9.87 2.04 -16.96
CA ASN A 122 -9.16 3.02 -16.12
C ASN A 122 -8.37 2.36 -14.98
N PHE A 123 -7.48 1.44 -15.36
CA PHE A 123 -6.78 0.57 -14.41
C PHE A 123 -5.93 1.37 -13.43
N ASP A 124 -6.17 1.18 -12.14
CA ASP A 124 -5.39 1.81 -11.08
C ASP A 124 -4.28 0.90 -10.57
N HIS A 125 -4.65 -0.25 -10.00
CA HIS A 125 -3.71 -1.27 -9.56
C HIS A 125 -4.40 -2.61 -9.31
N HIS A 126 -3.61 -3.66 -9.08
CA HIS A 126 -4.12 -4.90 -8.51
C HIS A 126 -3.90 -4.90 -7.00
N CYS A 127 -4.98 -4.80 -6.23
CA CYS A 127 -4.93 -4.79 -4.78
C CYS A 127 -4.84 -6.21 -4.23
N LYS A 128 -3.75 -6.51 -3.54
CA LYS A 128 -3.48 -7.81 -2.93
C LYS A 128 -4.40 -8.11 -1.74
N TRP A 129 -4.82 -7.09 -1.00
CA TRP A 129 -5.67 -7.21 0.20
C TRP A 129 -7.10 -7.65 -0.11
N VAL A 130 -7.66 -7.20 -1.24
CA VAL A 130 -8.96 -7.70 -1.75
C VAL A 130 -8.82 -8.69 -2.89
N ASN A 131 -7.57 -9.02 -3.25
CA ASN A 131 -7.18 -9.95 -4.31
C ASN A 131 -7.84 -9.64 -5.68
N ASN A 132 -8.10 -8.36 -5.95
CA ASN A 132 -8.88 -7.89 -7.09
C ASN A 132 -8.24 -6.66 -7.74
N CYS A 133 -8.56 -6.40 -9.02
CA CYS A 133 -8.15 -5.14 -9.66
C CYS A 133 -9.00 -3.97 -9.14
N ILE A 134 -8.38 -2.82 -9.01
CA ILE A 134 -9.02 -1.53 -8.78
C ILE A 134 -8.99 -0.77 -10.11
N GLY A 135 -10.15 -0.26 -10.52
CA GLY A 135 -10.33 0.52 -11.74
C GLY A 135 -11.59 1.36 -11.64
N GLU A 136 -12.07 1.87 -12.77
CA GLU A 136 -13.13 2.89 -12.82
C GLU A 136 -14.37 2.53 -11.99
N THR A 137 -14.87 1.31 -12.16
CA THR A 137 -16.17 0.88 -11.62
C THR A 137 -16.16 0.62 -10.12
N ASN A 138 -14.99 0.42 -9.52
CA ASN A 138 -14.86 0.07 -8.10
C ASN A 138 -13.91 0.98 -7.31
N TYR A 139 -13.32 2.01 -7.94
CA TYR A 139 -12.40 2.95 -7.30
C TYR A 139 -13.03 3.67 -6.09
N LYS A 140 -14.28 4.14 -6.23
CA LYS A 140 -14.99 4.81 -5.12
C LYS A 140 -15.13 3.89 -3.90
N THR A 141 -15.48 2.62 -4.13
CA THR A 141 -15.59 1.61 -3.07
C THR A 141 -14.24 1.34 -2.41
N PHE A 142 -13.16 1.31 -3.19
CA PHE A 142 -11.80 1.20 -2.65
C PHE A 142 -11.43 2.38 -1.74
N VAL A 143 -11.68 3.63 -2.15
CA VAL A 143 -11.38 4.81 -1.33
C VAL A 143 -12.21 4.81 -0.04
N ILE A 144 -13.50 4.45 -0.11
CA ILE A 144 -14.35 4.33 1.08
C ILE A 144 -13.80 3.25 2.01
N LEU A 145 -13.43 2.08 1.49
CA LEU A 145 -12.89 0.97 2.28
C LEU A 145 -11.64 1.41 3.05
N ILE A 146 -10.64 1.98 2.38
CA ILE A 146 -9.38 2.36 3.06
C ILE A 146 -9.60 3.47 4.11
N SER A 147 -10.54 4.39 3.87
CA SER A 147 -10.90 5.43 4.84
C SER A 147 -11.61 4.84 6.06
N VAL A 148 -12.59 3.94 5.86
CA VAL A 148 -13.30 3.27 6.97
C VAL A 148 -12.33 2.41 7.78
N CYS A 149 -11.43 1.66 7.14
CA CYS A 149 -10.35 0.94 7.83
C CYS A 149 -9.47 1.89 8.65
N MET A 150 -9.05 3.03 8.08
CA MET A 150 -8.19 3.99 8.79
C MET A 150 -8.84 4.51 10.08
N PHE A 151 -10.14 4.85 10.03
CA PHE A 151 -10.87 5.31 11.21
C PHE A 151 -11.11 4.19 12.22
N LEU A 152 -11.38 2.97 11.77
CA LEU A 152 -11.49 1.80 12.65
C LEU A 152 -10.19 1.57 13.44
N GLU A 153 -9.05 1.57 12.76
CA GLU A 153 -7.73 1.42 13.38
C GLU A 153 -7.39 2.59 14.31
N LEU A 154 -7.82 3.81 13.98
CA LEU A 154 -7.65 4.97 14.85
C LEU A 154 -8.45 4.81 16.15
N ILE A 155 -9.68 4.27 16.07
CA ILE A 155 -10.49 3.96 17.25
C ILE A 155 -9.77 2.91 18.11
N ILE A 156 -9.29 1.83 17.51
CA ILE A 156 -8.52 0.79 18.22
C ILE A 156 -7.30 1.41 18.91
N CYS A 157 -6.49 2.18 18.18
CA CYS A 157 -5.30 2.85 18.68
C CYS A 157 -5.60 3.71 19.90
N VAL A 158 -6.57 4.62 19.80
CA VAL A 158 -6.87 5.59 20.86
C VAL A 158 -7.46 4.91 22.09
N VAL A 159 -8.42 4.01 21.90
CA VAL A 159 -9.13 3.37 23.03
C VAL A 159 -8.20 2.38 23.75
N CYS A 160 -7.48 1.53 23.01
CA CYS A 160 -6.53 0.59 23.62
C CYS A 160 -5.35 1.34 24.26
N GLY A 161 -4.90 2.44 23.65
CA GLY A 161 -3.85 3.29 24.23
C GLY A 161 -4.26 3.96 25.54
N ASN A 162 -5.48 4.50 25.61
CA ASN A 162 -6.02 5.05 26.86
C ASN A 162 -6.13 3.97 27.95
N ASN A 163 -6.71 2.80 27.63
CA ASN A 163 -6.81 1.69 28.57
C ASN A 163 -5.43 1.21 29.06
N PHE A 164 -4.44 1.16 28.15
CA PHE A 164 -3.07 0.79 28.49
C PHE A 164 -2.45 1.83 29.42
N VAL A 165 -2.53 3.13 29.11
CA VAL A 165 -1.96 4.19 29.98
C VAL A 165 -2.65 4.22 31.34
N GLU A 166 -3.97 4.12 31.39
CA GLU A 166 -4.74 4.10 32.64
C GLU A 166 -4.33 2.95 33.56
N SER A 167 -3.95 1.79 33.01
CA SER A 167 -3.51 0.64 33.80
C SER A 167 -2.17 0.87 34.52
N PHE A 168 -1.31 1.77 34.01
CA PHE A 168 -0.03 2.14 34.65
C PHE A 168 -0.12 3.41 35.50
N VAL A 169 -1.02 4.34 35.15
CA VAL A 169 -1.13 5.65 35.84
C VAL A 169 -2.13 5.60 37.02
N SER A 170 -3.27 4.91 36.87
CA SER A 170 -4.33 4.88 37.90
C SER A 170 -4.16 3.70 38.86
N ASN A 171 -3.19 3.81 39.77
CA ASN A 171 -2.58 2.69 40.49
C ASN A 171 -3.45 1.86 41.47
N GLU A 172 -4.75 2.14 41.72
CA GLU A 172 -5.52 1.33 42.70
C GLU A 172 -6.97 0.94 42.33
N VAL A 173 -7.75 1.77 41.65
CA VAL A 173 -9.20 1.49 41.48
C VAL A 173 -9.50 0.55 40.31
N VAL A 174 -8.91 0.82 39.14
CA VAL A 174 -9.06 -0.03 37.95
C VAL A 174 -8.38 -1.38 38.17
N ARG A 175 -7.20 -1.37 38.81
CA ARG A 175 -6.47 -2.58 39.18
C ARG A 175 -7.27 -3.48 40.13
N ARG A 176 -7.90 -2.95 41.17
CA ARG A 176 -8.77 -3.73 42.08
C ARG A 176 -10.04 -4.26 41.40
N GLN A 177 -10.69 -3.46 40.55
CA GLN A 177 -11.89 -3.91 39.83
C GLN A 177 -11.62 -5.05 38.84
N ILE A 178 -10.41 -5.11 38.27
CA ILE A 178 -10.03 -6.16 37.32
C ILE A 178 -9.43 -7.37 38.06
N GLU A 179 -8.64 -7.17 39.12
CA GLU A 179 -8.13 -8.25 39.99
C GLU A 179 -9.27 -9.01 40.73
N ASP A 180 -10.40 -8.34 41.03
CA ASP A 180 -11.59 -8.99 41.63
C ASP A 180 -12.31 -9.96 40.67
N TYR A 181 -12.12 -9.82 39.36
CA TYR A 181 -12.79 -10.64 38.35
C TYR A 181 -11.84 -11.62 37.64
N TYR A 182 -10.53 -11.37 37.68
CA TYR A 182 -9.52 -12.12 36.93
C TYR A 182 -8.26 -12.40 37.77
N SER A 183 -7.67 -13.59 37.59
CA SER A 183 -6.36 -13.88 38.17
C SER A 183 -5.28 -12.94 37.62
N LYS A 184 -4.19 -12.75 38.38
CA LYS A 184 -3.05 -11.90 37.97
C LYS A 184 -2.51 -12.27 36.58
N ASP A 185 -2.48 -13.56 36.24
CA ASP A 185 -2.01 -14.03 34.93
C ASP A 185 -2.95 -13.60 33.79
N VAL A 186 -4.26 -13.60 34.03
CA VAL A 186 -5.25 -13.14 33.05
C VAL A 186 -5.19 -11.62 32.87
N PHE A 187 -4.89 -10.87 33.95
CA PHE A 187 -4.65 -9.43 33.86
C PHE A 187 -3.42 -9.10 32.99
N VAL A 188 -2.32 -9.83 33.15
CA VAL A 188 -1.12 -9.63 32.31
C VAL A 188 -1.42 -9.93 30.85
N LEU A 189 -2.10 -11.05 30.57
CA LEU A 189 -2.52 -11.40 29.20
C LEU A 189 -3.39 -10.30 28.58
N PHE A 190 -4.33 -9.75 29.35
CA PHE A 190 -5.16 -8.63 28.93
C PHE A 190 -4.32 -7.41 28.53
N GLN A 191 -3.35 -7.01 29.37
CA GLN A 191 -2.49 -5.86 29.08
C GLN A 191 -1.61 -6.08 27.85
N VAL A 192 -1.13 -7.31 27.64
CA VAL A 192 -0.39 -7.69 26.43
C VAL A 192 -1.27 -7.54 25.18
N ILE A 193 -2.53 -8.01 25.23
CA ILE A 193 -3.47 -7.86 24.12
C ILE A 193 -3.74 -6.38 23.82
N GLN A 194 -3.97 -5.54 24.84
CA GLN A 194 -4.14 -4.09 24.66
C GLN A 194 -2.92 -3.43 24.01
N ALA A 195 -1.71 -3.79 24.46
CA ALA A 195 -0.48 -3.26 23.89
C ALA A 195 -0.31 -3.66 22.42
N VAL A 196 -0.59 -4.93 22.08
CA VAL A 196 -0.54 -5.42 20.70
C VAL A 196 -1.55 -4.67 19.83
N MET A 197 -2.80 -4.55 20.26
CA MET A 197 -3.85 -3.82 19.53
C MET A 197 -3.52 -2.33 19.38
N MET A 198 -2.92 -1.69 20.39
CA MET A 198 -2.46 -0.31 20.30
C MET A 198 -1.36 -0.16 19.24
N LEU A 199 -0.33 -1.01 19.26
CA LEU A 199 0.78 -0.96 18.30
C LEU A 199 0.31 -1.26 16.87
N GLU A 200 -0.61 -2.22 16.73
CA GLU A 200 -1.30 -2.52 15.47
C GLU A 200 -2.06 -1.30 14.95
N GLY A 201 -2.89 -0.69 15.80
CA GLY A 201 -3.67 0.50 15.45
C GLY A 201 -2.79 1.66 15.01
N ILE A 202 -1.69 1.94 15.72
CA ILE A 202 -0.71 2.97 15.33
C ILE A 202 -0.16 2.69 13.92
N LEU A 203 0.29 1.45 13.69
CA LEU A 203 0.89 1.05 12.42
C LEU A 203 -0.10 1.19 11.27
N PHE A 204 -1.30 0.62 11.39
CA PHE A 204 -2.27 0.64 10.31
C PHE A 204 -2.92 1.99 10.11
N THR A 205 -3.17 2.79 11.15
CA THR A 205 -3.61 4.18 10.99
C THR A 205 -2.60 4.98 10.17
N PHE A 206 -1.29 4.86 10.45
CA PHE A 206 -0.27 5.55 9.67
C PHE A 206 -0.22 5.06 8.22
N LEU A 207 -0.19 3.74 7.99
CA LEU A 207 -0.10 3.17 6.65
C LEU A 207 -1.35 3.48 5.80
N LEU A 208 -2.54 3.36 6.38
CA LEU A 208 -3.80 3.66 5.70
C LEU A 208 -3.98 5.16 5.51
N GLY A 209 -3.57 5.99 6.48
CA GLY A 209 -3.57 7.44 6.34
C GLY A 209 -2.66 7.90 5.20
N TYR A 210 -1.46 7.32 5.09
CA TYR A 210 -0.58 7.56 3.94
C TYR A 210 -1.23 7.11 2.62
N LEU A 211 -1.89 5.94 2.59
CA LEU A 211 -2.56 5.45 1.39
C LEU A 211 -3.73 6.36 0.98
N VAL A 212 -4.55 6.80 1.93
CA VAL A 212 -5.63 7.79 1.70
C VAL A 212 -5.02 9.08 1.15
N GLY A 213 -3.97 9.61 1.79
CA GLY A 213 -3.27 10.81 1.33
C GLY A 213 -2.72 10.69 -0.09
N LEU A 214 -2.13 9.54 -0.44
CA LEU A 214 -1.67 9.23 -1.79
C LEU A 214 -2.85 9.29 -2.78
N HIS A 215 -3.96 8.61 -2.50
CA HIS A 215 -5.10 8.58 -3.42
C HIS A 215 -5.82 9.93 -3.54
N LEU A 216 -5.80 10.76 -2.50
CA LEU A 216 -6.24 12.16 -2.59
C LEU A 216 -5.32 12.95 -3.53
N TYR A 217 -4.01 12.87 -3.32
CA TYR A 217 -3.02 13.51 -4.19
C TYR A 217 -3.17 13.10 -5.67
N LEU A 218 -3.29 11.81 -5.94
CA LEU A 218 -3.49 11.27 -7.29
C LEU A 218 -4.78 11.78 -7.91
N ARG A 219 -5.86 11.89 -7.10
CA ARG A 219 -7.13 12.45 -7.56
C ARG A 219 -7.01 13.92 -7.93
N PHE A 220 -6.32 14.73 -7.13
CA PHE A 220 -6.04 16.14 -7.44
C PHE A 220 -5.23 16.28 -8.74
N LYS A 221 -4.31 15.34 -9.01
CA LYS A 221 -3.51 15.32 -10.24
C LYS A 221 -4.22 14.65 -11.43
N GLY A 222 -5.44 14.14 -11.26
CA GLY A 222 -6.21 13.51 -12.32
C GLY A 222 -5.54 12.26 -12.91
N MET A 223 -4.77 11.53 -12.11
CA MET A 223 -4.00 10.36 -12.56
C MET A 223 -4.30 9.12 -11.71
N THR A 224 -4.06 7.96 -12.29
CA THR A 224 -4.10 6.66 -11.61
C THR A 224 -2.77 6.34 -10.92
N THR A 225 -2.80 5.40 -9.97
CA THR A 225 -1.59 4.84 -9.35
C THR A 225 -0.68 4.21 -10.40
N TYR A 226 -1.25 3.55 -11.40
CA TYR A 226 -0.50 2.97 -12.52
C TYR A 226 0.30 4.04 -13.27
N GLU A 227 -0.33 5.14 -13.65
CA GLU A 227 0.32 6.25 -14.35
C GLU A 227 1.40 6.90 -13.49
N TYR A 228 1.12 7.11 -12.20
CA TYR A 228 2.10 7.64 -11.25
C TYR A 228 3.35 6.75 -11.10
N ILE A 229 3.18 5.43 -11.06
CA ILE A 229 4.32 4.51 -10.99
C ILE A 229 5.11 4.53 -12.31
N LEU A 230 4.42 4.65 -13.44
CA LEU A 230 5.08 4.74 -14.74
C LEU A 230 5.86 6.05 -14.91
N SER A 231 5.30 7.19 -14.51
CA SER A 231 6.00 8.48 -14.57
C SER A 231 7.26 8.44 -13.71
N LYS A 232 7.17 7.98 -12.46
CA LYS A 232 8.34 7.81 -11.58
C LYS A 232 9.42 6.93 -12.18
N ARG A 233 9.04 5.84 -12.87
CA ARG A 233 9.99 4.95 -13.56
C ARG A 233 10.64 5.62 -14.76
N ALA A 234 9.91 6.45 -15.49
CA ALA A 234 10.44 7.22 -16.61
C ALA A 234 11.45 8.26 -16.12
N ASP A 235 11.09 9.04 -15.09
CA ASP A 235 11.96 10.05 -14.47
C ASP A 235 13.25 9.42 -13.96
N THR A 236 13.14 8.28 -13.28
CA THR A 236 14.30 7.52 -12.82
C THR A 236 15.23 7.13 -13.98
N LYS A 237 14.67 6.65 -15.10
CA LYS A 237 15.47 6.30 -16.28
C LYS A 237 16.16 7.51 -16.91
N ILE A 238 15.51 8.66 -16.94
CA ILE A 238 16.08 9.91 -17.45
C ILE A 238 17.27 10.31 -16.58
N ILE A 239 17.11 10.33 -15.25
CA ILE A 239 18.20 10.63 -14.30
C ILE A 239 19.39 9.67 -14.47
N TYR A 240 19.13 8.36 -14.64
CA TYR A 240 20.21 7.39 -14.91
C TYR A 240 20.90 7.63 -16.25
N LYS A 241 20.16 8.04 -17.29
CA LYS A 241 20.72 8.34 -18.61
C LYS A 241 21.58 9.61 -18.57
N GLU A 242 21.13 10.66 -17.89
CA GLU A 242 21.89 11.89 -17.67
C GLU A 242 23.18 11.61 -16.91
N LYS A 243 23.13 10.92 -15.76
CA LYS A 243 24.33 10.53 -15.01
C LYS A 243 25.32 9.70 -15.83
N ARG A 244 24.82 8.76 -16.65
CA ARG A 244 25.67 7.96 -17.55
C ARG A 244 26.31 8.84 -18.62
N PHE A 245 25.57 9.79 -19.17
CA PHE A 245 26.09 10.75 -20.14
C PHE A 245 27.18 11.60 -19.50
N ASP A 246 26.94 12.22 -18.35
CA ASP A 246 27.93 13.04 -17.64
C ASP A 246 29.20 12.26 -17.30
N THR A 247 29.07 11.01 -16.83
CA THR A 247 30.22 10.14 -16.54
C THR A 247 31.01 9.81 -17.81
N THR A 248 30.32 9.58 -18.93
CA THR A 248 30.98 9.31 -20.22
C THR A 248 31.67 10.56 -20.77
N THR A 249 31.04 11.72 -20.64
CA THR A 249 31.60 13.02 -21.04
C THR A 249 32.83 13.36 -20.21
N LEU A 250 32.78 13.16 -18.88
CA LEU A 250 33.93 13.32 -17.98
C LEU A 250 35.08 12.37 -18.35
N ASN A 251 34.79 11.09 -18.58
CA ASN A 251 35.82 10.12 -18.94
C ASN A 251 36.42 10.35 -20.34
N ASN A 252 35.65 10.90 -21.28
CA ASN A 252 36.12 11.17 -22.65
C ASN A 252 36.72 12.57 -22.81
N ASN A 253 36.65 13.43 -21.80
CA ASN A 253 37.26 14.75 -21.86
C ASN A 253 38.77 14.64 -21.60
N SER A 254 39.51 14.40 -22.69
CA SER A 254 40.97 14.22 -22.70
C SER A 254 41.71 15.40 -22.07
N TYR A 255 41.18 16.62 -22.21
CA TYR A 255 41.71 17.82 -21.56
C TYR A 255 41.63 17.73 -20.04
N LEU A 256 40.47 17.36 -19.50
CA LEU A 256 40.27 17.23 -18.05
C LEU A 256 41.07 16.06 -17.48
N ASN A 257 41.13 14.92 -18.19
CA ASN A 257 41.92 13.77 -17.78
C ASN A 257 43.42 14.04 -17.78
N ASN A 258 43.93 14.78 -18.78
CA ASN A 258 45.33 15.20 -18.79
C ASN A 258 45.62 16.17 -17.65
N HIS A 259 44.71 17.11 -17.37
CA HIS A 259 44.88 18.07 -16.28
C HIS A 259 44.84 17.41 -14.89
N ILE A 260 43.97 16.40 -14.69
CA ILE A 260 43.96 15.59 -13.47
C ILE A 260 45.28 14.82 -13.33
N LYS A 261 45.79 14.21 -14.40
CA LYS A 261 47.08 13.49 -14.38
C LYS A 261 48.26 14.41 -14.07
N GLU A 262 48.29 15.60 -14.68
CA GLU A 262 49.32 16.63 -14.42
C GLU A 262 49.25 17.13 -12.97
N THR A 263 48.06 17.38 -12.45
CA THR A 263 47.86 17.85 -11.06
C THR A 263 48.28 16.76 -10.06
N GLN A 264 47.98 15.48 -10.35
CA GLN A 264 48.42 14.35 -9.53
C GLN A 264 49.94 14.15 -9.57
N ALA A 265 50.56 14.32 -10.74
CA ALA A 265 52.02 14.27 -10.88
C ALA A 265 52.70 15.41 -10.12
N HIS A 266 52.17 16.64 -10.23
CA HIS A 266 52.68 17.81 -9.51
C HIS A 266 52.58 17.64 -7.98
N CYS A 267 51.45 17.13 -7.47
CA CYS A 267 51.29 16.82 -6.05
C CYS A 267 52.27 15.73 -5.57
N HIS A 268 52.58 14.75 -6.41
CA HIS A 268 53.54 13.70 -6.10
C HIS A 268 54.98 14.23 -6.06
N ASP A 269 55.35 15.12 -6.98
CA ASP A 269 56.66 15.77 -6.99
C ASP A 269 56.85 16.74 -5.83
N LEU A 270 55.80 17.49 -5.45
CA LEU A 270 55.79 18.32 -4.24
C LEU A 270 55.95 17.51 -2.94
N ARG A 271 55.47 16.25 -2.91
CA ARG A 271 55.71 15.34 -1.78
C ARG A 271 57.14 14.83 -1.75
N LYS A 272 57.73 14.50 -2.91
CA LYS A 272 59.14 14.08 -3.02
C LYS A 272 60.12 15.21 -2.69
N SER A 273 59.85 16.44 -3.12
CA SER A 273 60.70 17.60 -2.81
C SER A 273 60.67 17.93 -1.31
N ASN A 274 59.49 17.88 -0.67
CA ASN A 274 59.36 18.04 0.78
C ASN A 274 60.08 16.94 1.58
N GLN A 275 60.15 15.70 1.07
CA GLN A 275 60.94 14.63 1.68
C GLN A 275 62.46 14.85 1.55
N ARG A 276 62.93 15.44 0.44
CA ARG A 276 64.35 15.80 0.23
C ARG A 276 64.79 17.00 1.09
N LEU A 277 63.94 18.00 1.25
CA LEU A 277 64.23 19.15 2.13
C LEU A 277 64.36 18.72 3.60
N LYS A 278 63.53 17.78 4.06
CA LYS A 278 63.61 17.20 5.41
C LYS A 278 64.86 16.34 5.68
N THR A 279 65.56 15.89 4.64
CA THR A 279 66.79 15.08 4.77
C THR A 279 68.07 15.91 4.65
N SER A 280 68.01 17.08 3.99
CA SER A 280 69.12 18.04 3.90
C SER A 280 69.32 18.89 5.17
N SER A 281 68.26 19.14 5.95
CA SER A 281 68.30 19.91 7.21
C SER A 281 68.79 19.10 8.43
N ARG A 282 69.53 18.02 8.22
CA ARG A 282 70.02 17.09 9.26
C ARG A 282 71.55 16.91 9.24
N ILE A 283 72.27 17.81 8.57
CA ILE A 283 73.73 17.93 8.63
C ILE A 283 74.07 19.23 9.35
#